data_AF-A0A8B7NG30-F1
#
_entry.id   AF-A0A8B7NG30-F1
#
_cell.length_a   1.000
_cell.length_b   1.000
_cell.length_c   1.000
_cell.angle_alpha   90.00
_cell.angle_beta   90.00
_cell.angle_gamma   90.00
#
_symmetry.space_group_name_H-M   'P 1'
#
loop_
_entity.id
_entity.type
_entity.pdbx_description
1 polymer ?
#
loop_
_entity_poly.entity_id
_entity_poly.type
_entity_poly.pdbx_seq_one_letter_code
_entity_poly.pdbx_strand_id
1 'polypeptide(L)'
;MAEKIDDSQDEVWMRYKDRKEWSDVVPIKQNDGPTPVVKIAYSADFEDVYDYFRAVVAAGELSMRALTLTEDAIQMNAANYTVWQYRRRILEHLKCDLQDELLFCREMIEANPKNYQVWHHRRVIVGWLGDGSKELQLTKIIFAQDAKNYHAWEHRQWALRTFGCYEGELQFTADLLREDARNNSAWNHRYFVLTRTSGLTPEVLQSELVFTQEAIEKLVDNESPWAYIKGLLMDTSGDEEEIEKSWCTTTAWCWNLLAKAVSKNTMSSNSNDGSPDDNGSDDVCNFPYINESSRNAFNGLPTDTECSNLIDKVPSIAKGCISPHLLIGLLDCIVHQLEKTEDPARKETPLKIALQVCDTLAKQHDCIRVRYWNYVRRQLQHEHRSSSASA
;
A
#
# COMPACT_ATOMS: atom_id res chain seq x y z
N MET A 1 52.45 2.79 -17.63
CA MET A 1 51.99 1.48 -17.16
C MET A 1 52.25 1.48 -15.67
N ALA A 2 51.26 1.92 -14.88
CA ALA A 2 51.34 1.97 -13.43
C ALA A 2 50.51 0.80 -12.93
N GLU A 3 51.17 -0.18 -12.32
CA GLU A 3 50.54 -1.32 -11.68
C GLU A 3 49.68 -0.82 -10.52
N LYS A 4 48.38 -1.08 -10.60
CA LYS A 4 47.51 -1.02 -9.43
C LYS A 4 47.89 -2.20 -8.56
N ILE A 5 48.42 -1.90 -7.38
CA ILE A 5 48.55 -2.87 -6.29
C ILE A 5 47.11 -3.11 -5.79
N ASP A 6 46.60 -4.29 -6.11
CA ASP A 6 45.38 -4.84 -5.56
C ASP A 6 45.74 -5.49 -4.21
N ASP A 7 45.51 -4.77 -3.12
CA ASP A 7 45.82 -5.19 -1.75
C ASP A 7 44.55 -5.62 -1.00
N SER A 8 43.58 -6.24 -1.69
CA SER A 8 42.52 -6.98 -1.01
C SER A 8 43.03 -8.38 -0.69
N GLN A 9 43.79 -8.50 0.40
CA GLN A 9 43.86 -9.79 1.09
C GLN A 9 42.47 -10.06 1.66
N ASP A 10 41.66 -10.84 0.94
CA ASP A 10 40.45 -11.44 1.50
C ASP A 10 40.90 -12.28 2.70
N GLU A 11 40.72 -11.75 3.91
CA GLU A 11 40.95 -12.48 5.14
C GLU A 11 40.11 -13.76 5.09
N VAL A 12 40.79 -14.91 5.00
CA VAL A 12 40.11 -16.21 4.92
C VAL A 12 39.36 -16.42 6.24
N TRP A 13 38.02 -16.40 6.17
CA TRP A 13 37.17 -16.65 7.33
C TRP A 13 37.55 -17.99 7.99
N MET A 14 37.76 -17.96 9.31
CA MET A 14 38.21 -19.10 10.11
C MET A 14 37.16 -19.47 11.16
N ARG A 15 36.98 -20.78 11.40
CA ARG A 15 36.09 -21.28 12.47
C ARG A 15 36.57 -20.85 13.85
N TYR A 16 35.64 -20.54 14.74
CA TYR A 16 35.88 -20.09 16.11
C TYR A 16 36.71 -21.08 16.92
N LYS A 17 36.52 -22.39 16.72
CA LYS A 17 37.36 -23.41 17.38
C LYS A 17 38.85 -23.32 17.05
N ASP A 18 39.19 -22.73 15.90
CA ASP A 18 40.56 -22.61 15.40
C ASP A 18 41.16 -21.22 15.71
N ARG A 19 40.35 -20.28 16.21
CA ARG A 19 40.76 -18.91 16.58
C ARG A 19 41.41 -18.88 17.96
N LYS A 20 42.63 -18.35 18.06
CA LYS A 20 43.42 -18.34 19.30
C LYS A 20 42.73 -17.56 20.43
N GLU A 21 42.08 -16.46 20.08
CA GLU A 21 41.34 -15.57 20.98
C GLU A 21 40.01 -16.15 21.49
N TRP A 22 39.64 -17.35 21.04
CA TRP A 22 38.47 -18.11 21.50
C TRP A 22 38.85 -19.40 22.26
N SER A 23 40.14 -19.65 22.48
CA SER A 23 40.66 -20.86 23.13
C SER A 23 40.25 -21.02 24.60
N ASP A 24 39.84 -19.93 25.25
CA ASP A 24 39.30 -19.91 26.62
C ASP A 24 37.81 -20.29 26.70
N VAL A 25 37.10 -20.31 25.57
CA VAL A 25 35.66 -20.61 25.52
C VAL A 25 35.44 -22.06 25.08
N VAL A 26 34.73 -22.82 25.91
CA VAL A 26 34.31 -24.18 25.58
C VAL A 26 32.95 -24.12 24.83
N PRO A 27 32.87 -24.56 23.55
CA PRO A 27 31.63 -24.52 22.78
C PRO A 27 30.51 -25.36 23.41
N ILE A 28 29.27 -24.88 23.37
CA ILE A 28 28.10 -25.58 23.89
C ILE A 28 27.24 -26.08 22.73
N LYS A 29 27.15 -27.41 22.57
CA LYS A 29 26.33 -28.04 21.53
C LYS A 29 24.83 -27.81 21.73
N GLN A 30 24.10 -27.72 20.62
CA GLN A 30 22.64 -27.75 20.67
C GLN A 30 22.15 -29.09 21.20
N ASN A 31 21.24 -29.07 22.18
CA ASN A 31 20.62 -30.27 22.73
C ASN A 31 19.21 -30.48 22.14
N ASP A 32 19.11 -31.26 21.06
CA ASP A 32 17.82 -31.64 20.44
C ASP A 32 17.19 -32.90 21.10
N GLY A 33 17.75 -33.36 22.22
CA GLY A 33 17.31 -34.56 22.92
C GLY A 33 17.76 -35.88 22.25
N PRO A 34 17.41 -37.03 22.85
CA PRO A 34 17.83 -38.35 22.36
C PRO A 34 17.09 -38.79 21.09
N THR A 35 15.95 -38.16 20.76
CA THR A 35 15.14 -38.47 19.58
C THR A 35 14.72 -37.15 18.92
N PRO A 36 15.63 -36.54 18.13
CA PRO A 36 15.40 -35.20 17.61
C PRO A 36 14.32 -35.21 16.53
N VAL A 37 13.43 -34.22 16.58
CA VAL A 37 12.39 -33.97 15.56
C VAL A 37 12.75 -32.69 14.80
N VAL A 38 12.38 -32.63 13.51
CA VAL A 38 12.71 -31.50 12.60
C VAL A 38 14.18 -31.09 12.64
N LYS A 39 15.07 -32.06 12.85
CA LYS A 39 16.51 -31.83 12.95
C LYS A 39 17.04 -31.27 11.63
N ILE A 40 17.70 -30.12 11.70
CA ILE A 40 18.38 -29.52 10.56
C ILE A 40 19.78 -30.12 10.47
N ALA A 41 20.19 -30.53 9.26
CA ALA A 41 21.56 -30.93 8.98
C ALA A 41 22.39 -29.67 8.71
N TYR A 42 22.91 -29.06 9.78
CA TYR A 42 23.71 -27.84 9.70
C TYR A 42 25.06 -28.08 9.02
N SER A 43 25.63 -27.03 8.43
CA SER A 43 27.04 -27.05 8.02
C SER A 43 27.94 -27.00 9.25
N ALA A 44 29.19 -27.46 9.11
CA ALA A 44 30.16 -27.39 10.19
C ALA A 44 30.44 -25.95 10.66
N ASP A 45 30.32 -24.98 9.75
CA ASP A 45 30.51 -23.55 10.04
C ASP A 45 29.35 -23.01 10.87
N PHE A 46 28.12 -23.40 10.53
CA PHE A 46 26.94 -23.02 11.29
C PHE A 46 26.96 -23.63 12.69
N GLU A 47 27.30 -24.92 12.81
CA GLU A 47 27.42 -25.58 14.11
C GLU A 47 28.48 -24.88 14.98
N ASP A 48 29.65 -24.58 14.42
CA ASP A 48 30.74 -23.90 15.13
C ASP A 48 30.30 -22.53 15.65
N VAL A 49 29.78 -21.64 14.81
CA VAL A 49 29.30 -20.32 15.22
C VAL A 49 28.22 -20.42 16.30
N TYR A 50 27.22 -21.28 16.12
CA TYR A 50 26.12 -21.36 17.08
C TYR A 50 26.50 -22.09 18.38
N ASP A 51 27.49 -22.99 18.36
CA ASP A 51 28.04 -23.61 19.56
C ASP A 51 28.76 -22.58 20.44
N TYR A 52 29.57 -21.72 19.82
CA TYR A 52 30.22 -20.61 20.50
C TYR A 52 29.21 -19.55 20.97
N PHE A 53 28.18 -19.25 20.16
CA PHE A 53 27.12 -18.32 20.57
C PHE A 53 26.40 -18.81 21.83
N ARG A 54 26.05 -20.11 21.89
CA ARG A 54 25.47 -20.70 23.10
C ARG A 54 26.40 -20.59 24.30
N ALA A 55 27.70 -20.78 24.10
CA ALA A 55 28.70 -20.67 25.17
C ALA A 55 28.78 -19.25 25.76
N VAL A 56 28.90 -18.20 24.92
CA VAL A 56 28.93 -16.81 25.42
C VAL A 56 27.64 -16.39 26.08
N VAL A 57 26.48 -16.81 25.55
CA VAL A 57 25.18 -16.54 26.16
C VAL A 57 25.05 -17.20 27.52
N ALA A 58 25.48 -18.47 27.66
CA ALA A 58 25.44 -19.19 28.93
C ALA A 58 26.39 -18.59 29.98
N ALA A 59 27.55 -18.08 29.55
CA ALA A 59 28.50 -17.37 30.41
C ALA A 59 28.04 -15.93 30.76
N GLY A 60 27.07 -15.38 30.03
CA GLY A 60 26.67 -13.98 30.15
C GLY A 60 27.74 -13.01 29.68
N GLU A 61 28.63 -13.42 28.78
CA GLU A 61 29.74 -12.61 28.29
C GLU A 61 29.23 -11.45 27.40
N LEU A 62 29.52 -10.22 27.79
CA LEU A 62 29.18 -8.99 27.04
C LEU A 62 30.46 -8.29 26.60
N SER A 63 31.12 -8.83 25.57
CA SER A 63 32.44 -8.38 25.09
C SER A 63 32.41 -7.98 23.61
N MET A 64 33.46 -7.29 23.14
CA MET A 64 33.61 -6.95 21.72
C MET A 64 33.72 -8.20 20.84
N ARG A 65 34.41 -9.26 21.28
CA ARG A 65 34.47 -10.51 20.51
C ARG A 65 33.10 -11.19 20.42
N ALA A 66 32.29 -11.12 21.48
CA ALA A 66 30.92 -11.62 21.46
C ALA A 66 30.05 -10.79 20.49
N LEU A 67 30.29 -9.48 20.37
CA LEU A 67 29.62 -8.63 19.38
C LEU A 67 29.94 -9.10 17.95
N THR A 68 31.22 -9.31 17.62
CA THR A 68 31.64 -9.87 16.32
C THR A 68 31.05 -11.26 16.07
N LEU A 69 30.97 -12.12 17.09
CA LEU A 69 30.31 -13.42 16.95
C LEU A 69 28.81 -13.29 16.62
N THR A 70 28.11 -12.29 17.16
CA THR A 70 26.71 -12.07 16.79
C THR A 70 26.54 -11.67 15.33
N GLU A 71 27.52 -11.01 14.73
CA GLU A 71 27.51 -10.65 13.31
C GLU A 71 27.55 -11.90 12.42
N ASP A 72 28.52 -12.79 12.64
CA ASP A 72 28.61 -14.07 11.93
C ASP A 72 27.32 -14.91 12.10
N ALA A 73 26.80 -14.97 13.33
CA ALA A 73 25.56 -15.70 13.62
C ALA A 73 24.33 -15.11 12.90
N ILE A 74 24.27 -13.78 12.75
CA ILE A 74 23.22 -13.06 12.02
C ILE A 74 23.37 -13.26 10.51
N GLN A 75 24.59 -13.20 9.97
CA GLN A 75 24.83 -13.47 8.55
C GLN A 75 24.40 -14.90 8.16
N MET A 76 24.61 -15.87 9.06
CA MET A 76 24.15 -17.25 8.85
C MET A 76 22.64 -17.46 9.04
N ASN A 77 22.00 -16.70 9.93
CA ASN A 77 20.55 -16.74 10.14
C ASN A 77 20.03 -15.43 10.75
N ALA A 78 19.68 -14.48 9.87
CA ALA A 78 19.17 -13.18 10.26
C ALA A 78 17.79 -13.24 10.97
N ALA A 79 17.09 -14.38 10.93
CA ALA A 79 15.80 -14.56 11.60
C ALA A 79 15.94 -14.95 13.09
N ASN A 80 17.16 -15.23 13.57
CA ASN A 80 17.37 -15.61 14.97
C ASN A 80 17.25 -14.42 15.91
N TYR A 81 16.05 -14.17 16.43
CA TYR A 81 15.76 -13.05 17.32
C TYR A 81 16.55 -13.07 18.65
N THR A 82 17.01 -14.24 19.11
CA THR A 82 17.84 -14.36 20.32
C THR A 82 19.21 -13.72 20.11
N VAL A 83 19.80 -13.92 18.93
CA VAL A 83 21.09 -13.29 18.56
C VAL A 83 20.93 -11.77 18.52
N TRP A 84 19.89 -11.26 17.87
CA TRP A 84 19.61 -9.81 17.83
C TRP A 84 19.39 -9.20 19.22
N GLN A 85 18.65 -9.88 20.09
CA GLN A 85 18.45 -9.43 21.46
C GLN A 85 19.76 -9.40 22.25
N TYR A 86 20.60 -10.42 22.07
CA TYR A 86 21.90 -10.48 22.74
C TYR A 86 22.86 -9.40 22.20
N ARG A 87 22.88 -9.19 20.87
CA ARG A 87 23.62 -8.10 20.23
C ARG A 87 23.26 -6.73 20.83
N ARG A 88 21.96 -6.43 20.97
CA ARG A 88 21.50 -5.19 21.63
C ARG A 88 21.98 -5.04 23.06
N ARG A 89 21.96 -6.13 23.85
CA ARG A 89 22.50 -6.12 25.22
C ARG A 89 24.00 -5.80 25.24
N ILE A 90 24.76 -6.33 24.30
CA ILE A 90 26.20 -6.05 24.19
C ILE A 90 26.43 -4.58 23.81
N LEU A 91 25.71 -4.07 22.80
CA LEU A 91 25.81 -2.68 22.35
C LEU A 91 25.55 -1.68 23.49
N GLU A 92 24.49 -1.87 24.27
CA GLU A 92 24.19 -1.04 25.45
C GLU A 92 25.27 -1.15 26.53
N HIS A 93 25.69 -2.38 26.86
CA HIS A 93 26.67 -2.63 27.92
C HIS A 93 28.02 -1.97 27.61
N LEU A 94 28.49 -2.13 26.38
CA LEU A 94 29.77 -1.61 25.92
C LEU A 94 29.70 -0.13 25.51
N LYS A 95 28.50 0.44 25.40
CA LYS A 95 28.26 1.82 24.91
C LYS A 95 28.94 2.04 23.55
N CYS A 96 28.72 1.10 22.64
CA CYS A 96 29.29 1.15 21.29
C CYS A 96 28.81 2.40 20.53
N ASP A 97 29.59 2.81 19.52
CA ASP A 97 29.11 3.81 18.57
C ASP A 97 27.97 3.22 17.73
N LEU A 98 26.80 3.82 17.82
CA LEU A 98 25.60 3.37 17.13
C LEU A 98 25.60 3.78 15.64
N GLN A 99 26.50 4.65 15.19
CA GLN A 99 26.64 4.98 13.77
C GLN A 99 27.16 3.78 12.96
N ASP A 100 28.15 3.05 13.50
CA ASP A 100 28.65 1.81 12.88
C ASP A 100 27.53 0.75 12.85
N GLU A 101 26.73 0.67 13.92
CA GLU A 101 25.59 -0.25 13.97
C GLU A 101 24.50 0.12 12.96
N LEU A 102 24.30 1.41 12.63
CA LEU A 102 23.39 1.82 11.56
C LEU A 102 23.87 1.39 10.17
N LEU A 103 25.19 1.35 9.95
CA LEU A 103 25.78 0.82 8.71
C LEU A 103 25.52 -0.69 8.62
N PHE A 104 25.80 -1.42 9.69
CA PHE A 104 25.48 -2.85 9.78
C PHE A 104 23.98 -3.11 9.54
N CYS A 105 23.09 -2.34 10.17
CA CYS A 105 21.65 -2.44 9.92
C CYS A 105 21.29 -2.23 8.44
N ARG A 106 21.95 -1.28 7.76
CA ARG A 106 21.70 -1.00 6.35
C ARG A 106 22.08 -2.19 5.49
N GLU A 107 23.28 -2.74 5.68
CA GLU A 107 23.76 -3.93 4.96
C GLU A 107 22.82 -5.12 5.17
N MET A 108 22.43 -5.36 6.43
CA MET A 108 21.54 -6.47 6.76
C MET A 108 20.13 -6.30 6.18
N ILE A 109 19.60 -5.08 6.11
CA ILE A 109 18.30 -4.80 5.48
C ILE A 109 18.39 -4.96 3.97
N GLU A 110 19.44 -4.45 3.32
CA GLU A 110 19.61 -4.61 1.87
C GLU A 110 19.75 -6.08 1.47
N ALA A 111 20.45 -6.88 2.28
CA ALA A 111 20.56 -8.33 2.08
C ALA A 111 19.28 -9.11 2.45
N ASN A 112 18.53 -8.65 3.46
CA ASN A 112 17.38 -9.38 4.02
C ASN A 112 16.13 -8.47 4.19
N PRO A 113 15.62 -7.83 3.12
CA PRO A 113 14.63 -6.76 3.24
C PRO A 113 13.24 -7.24 3.70
N LYS A 114 13.01 -8.55 3.75
CA LYS A 114 11.75 -9.20 4.18
C LYS A 114 11.86 -9.88 5.56
N ASN A 115 12.88 -9.52 6.34
CA ASN A 115 13.12 -10.08 7.67
C ASN A 115 12.63 -9.13 8.78
N TYR A 116 11.84 -9.62 9.75
CA TYR A 116 11.30 -8.78 10.81
C TYR A 116 12.38 -8.22 11.75
N GLN A 117 13.39 -9.02 12.06
CA GLN A 117 14.39 -8.69 13.07
C GLN A 117 15.31 -7.55 12.61
N VAL A 118 15.71 -7.51 11.34
CA VAL A 118 16.57 -6.43 10.81
C VAL A 118 15.88 -5.07 10.89
N TRP A 119 14.59 -5.00 10.54
CA TRP A 119 13.80 -3.77 10.62
C TRP A 119 13.53 -3.36 12.06
N HIS A 120 13.18 -4.33 12.91
CA HIS A 120 12.98 -4.05 14.34
C HIS A 120 14.28 -3.56 15.00
N HIS A 121 15.40 -4.19 14.69
CA HIS A 121 16.71 -3.79 15.23
C HIS A 121 17.06 -2.37 14.81
N ARG A 122 16.93 -2.04 13.52
CA ARG A 122 17.13 -0.66 13.05
C ARG A 122 16.25 0.34 13.79
N ARG A 123 14.97 0.03 13.98
CA ARG A 123 14.03 0.88 14.73
C ARG A 123 14.51 1.12 16.18
N VAL A 124 15.05 0.11 16.85
CA VAL A 124 15.63 0.26 18.20
C VAL A 124 16.85 1.17 18.18
N ILE A 125 17.81 0.94 17.27
CA ILE A 125 19.04 1.74 17.18
C ILE A 125 18.73 3.21 16.89
N VAL A 126 17.84 3.48 15.93
CA VAL A 126 17.35 4.83 15.61
C VAL A 126 16.62 5.45 16.80
N GLY A 127 15.85 4.66 17.53
CA GLY A 127 15.19 5.10 18.77
C GLY A 127 16.17 5.50 19.88
N TRP A 128 17.26 4.76 20.06
CA TRP A 128 18.32 5.12 21.01
C TRP A 128 19.07 6.39 20.61
N LEU A 129 19.31 6.58 19.31
CA LEU A 129 19.94 7.78 18.78
C LEU A 129 19.04 9.02 18.82
N GLY A 130 17.71 8.83 18.74
CA GLY A 130 16.76 9.93 18.62
C GLY A 130 16.87 10.68 17.30
N ASP A 131 17.46 10.08 16.25
CA ASP A 131 17.71 10.71 14.96
C ASP A 131 17.12 9.90 13.80
N GLY A 132 16.00 10.39 13.25
CA GLY A 132 15.32 9.80 12.09
C GLY A 132 15.76 10.32 10.72
N SER A 133 16.80 11.17 10.65
CA SER A 133 17.16 11.92 9.43
C SER A 133 17.48 11.06 8.21
N LYS A 134 17.96 9.83 8.42
CA LYS A 134 18.36 8.90 7.35
C LYS A 134 17.25 7.93 6.91
N GLU A 135 16.14 7.85 7.64
CA GLU A 135 15.17 6.75 7.49
C GLU A 135 14.32 6.87 6.23
N LEU A 136 13.99 8.10 5.82
CA LEU A 136 13.28 8.34 4.58
C LEU A 136 14.16 8.03 3.35
N GLN A 137 15.46 8.24 3.44
CA GLN A 137 16.39 7.90 2.37
C GLN A 137 16.63 6.39 2.29
N LEU A 138 16.77 5.70 3.43
CA LEU A 138 16.86 4.24 3.46
C LEU A 138 15.65 3.61 2.77
N THR A 139 14.44 4.02 3.15
CA THR A 139 13.23 3.42 2.58
C THR A 139 13.12 3.68 1.08
N LYS A 140 13.58 4.82 0.58
CA LYS A 140 13.72 5.07 -0.87
C LYS A 140 14.66 4.05 -1.56
N ILE A 141 15.81 3.75 -0.95
CA ILE A 141 16.75 2.74 -1.48
C ILE A 141 16.07 1.37 -1.58
N ILE A 142 15.30 0.98 -0.56
CA ILE A 142 14.59 -0.29 -0.57
C ILE A 142 13.45 -0.30 -1.58
N PHE A 143 12.70 0.81 -1.73
CA PHE A 143 11.63 0.90 -2.72
C PHE A 143 12.13 0.86 -4.18
N ALA A 144 13.35 1.34 -4.44
CA ALA A 144 13.96 1.20 -5.77
C ALA A 144 14.17 -0.27 -6.17
N GLN A 145 14.23 -1.19 -5.20
CA GLN A 145 14.35 -2.63 -5.44
C GLN A 145 12.99 -3.35 -5.33
N ASP A 146 12.18 -2.99 -4.33
CA ASP A 146 10.84 -3.53 -4.09
C ASP A 146 9.92 -2.42 -3.55
N ALA A 147 9.24 -1.73 -4.46
CA ALA A 147 8.31 -0.63 -4.14
C ALA A 147 7.10 -1.06 -3.30
N LYS A 148 6.88 -2.37 -3.13
CA LYS A 148 5.78 -2.96 -2.35
C LYS A 148 6.28 -3.64 -1.07
N ASN A 149 7.54 -3.44 -0.69
CA ASN A 149 8.08 -3.98 0.55
C ASN A 149 7.31 -3.46 1.77
N TYR A 150 6.58 -4.37 2.43
CA TYR A 150 5.70 -4.02 3.54
C TYR A 150 6.46 -3.46 4.75
N HIS A 151 7.61 -4.04 5.09
CA HIS A 151 8.40 -3.59 6.23
C HIS A 151 8.98 -2.18 6.00
N ALA A 152 9.40 -1.86 4.78
CA ALA A 152 9.87 -0.53 4.44
C ALA A 152 8.76 0.52 4.55
N TRP A 153 7.54 0.20 4.11
CA TRP A 153 6.37 1.06 4.30
C TRP A 153 6.02 1.25 5.78
N GLU A 154 5.98 0.16 6.56
CA GLU A 154 5.73 0.20 8.00
C GLU A 154 6.78 1.03 8.74
N HIS A 155 8.05 0.84 8.41
CA HIS A 155 9.17 1.58 8.98
C HIS A 155 9.11 3.06 8.64
N ARG A 156 8.78 3.40 7.38
CA ARG A 156 8.60 4.78 6.94
C ARG A 156 7.49 5.48 7.71
N GLN A 157 6.33 4.83 7.88
CA GLN A 157 5.23 5.38 8.68
C GLN A 157 5.58 5.53 10.16
N TRP A 158 6.36 4.60 10.71
CA TRP A 158 6.89 4.76 12.06
C TRP A 158 7.81 5.99 12.17
N ALA A 159 8.80 6.12 11.28
CA ALA A 159 9.74 7.24 11.29
C ALA A 159 9.02 8.59 11.17
N LEU A 160 8.05 8.71 10.26
CA LEU A 160 7.22 9.90 10.11
C LEU A 160 6.44 10.25 11.38
N ARG A 161 5.82 9.27 12.04
CA ARG A 161 5.09 9.49 13.30
C ARG A 161 6.01 9.88 14.45
N THR A 162 7.19 9.29 14.53
CA THR A 162 8.11 9.49 15.64
C THR A 162 8.88 10.82 15.51
N PHE A 163 9.25 11.22 14.29
CA PHE A 163 10.10 12.40 14.06
C PHE A 163 9.38 13.58 13.38
N GLY A 164 8.10 13.43 12.98
CA GLY A 164 7.30 14.53 12.43
C GLY A 164 7.74 15.03 11.05
N CYS A 165 8.61 14.30 10.34
CA CYS A 165 9.24 14.74 9.09
C CYS A 165 8.36 14.51 7.85
N TYR A 166 7.14 15.05 7.82
CA TYR A 166 6.17 14.84 6.72
C TYR A 166 6.40 15.72 5.48
N GLU A 167 7.36 16.64 5.51
CA GLU A 167 7.64 17.55 4.40
C GLU A 167 8.00 16.77 3.12
N GLY A 168 7.34 17.12 2.01
CA GLY A 168 7.54 16.46 0.71
C GLY A 168 6.91 15.06 0.57
N GLU A 169 6.25 14.54 1.60
CA GLU A 169 5.77 13.15 1.59
C GLU A 169 4.57 12.93 0.64
N LEU A 170 3.68 13.93 0.49
CA LEU A 170 2.63 13.87 -0.53
C LEU A 170 3.20 13.89 -1.95
N GLN A 171 4.25 14.68 -2.20
CA GLN A 171 4.94 14.69 -3.50
C GLN A 171 5.58 13.34 -3.76
N PHE A 172 6.22 12.74 -2.75
CA PHE A 172 6.79 11.40 -2.85
C PHE A 172 5.74 10.35 -3.24
N THR A 173 4.53 10.39 -2.65
CA THR A 173 3.44 9.49 -3.09
C THR A 173 3.00 9.76 -4.53
N ALA A 174 2.91 11.03 -4.93
CA ALA A 174 2.53 11.39 -6.30
C ALA A 174 3.56 10.89 -7.33
N ASP A 175 4.86 10.94 -7.00
CA ASP A 175 5.92 10.45 -7.86
C ASP A 175 5.85 8.91 -8.02
N LEU A 176 5.68 8.17 -6.92
CA LEU A 176 5.50 6.72 -6.96
C LEU A 176 4.25 6.31 -7.76
N LEU A 177 3.16 7.07 -7.65
CA LEU A 177 1.93 6.81 -8.39
C LEU A 177 2.04 7.18 -9.87
N ARG A 178 2.95 8.11 -10.23
CA ARG A 178 3.28 8.40 -11.62
C ARG A 178 4.06 7.24 -12.26
N GLU A 179 4.92 6.59 -11.49
CA GLU A 179 5.68 5.41 -11.93
C GLU A 179 4.81 4.14 -11.99
N ASP A 180 4.04 3.84 -10.93
CA ASP A 180 3.08 2.74 -10.89
C ASP A 180 1.76 3.18 -10.25
N ALA A 181 0.79 3.54 -11.08
CA ALA A 181 -0.55 3.92 -10.64
C ALA A 181 -1.29 2.81 -9.87
N ARG A 182 -0.89 1.54 -10.03
CA ARG A 182 -1.46 0.37 -9.30
C ARG A 182 -0.73 0.07 -7.99
N ASN A 183 0.20 0.92 -7.56
CA ASN A 183 0.87 0.76 -6.28
C ASN A 183 -0.08 1.10 -5.12
N ASN A 184 -0.82 0.09 -4.65
CA ASN A 184 -1.75 0.24 -3.53
C ASN A 184 -1.08 0.75 -2.24
N SER A 185 0.19 0.41 -2.01
CA SER A 185 0.94 0.90 -0.84
C SER A 185 1.15 2.41 -0.91
N ALA A 186 1.39 2.98 -2.10
CA ALA A 186 1.51 4.42 -2.29
C ALA A 186 0.16 5.14 -2.07
N TRP A 187 -0.95 4.58 -2.56
CA TRP A 187 -2.31 5.11 -2.27
C TRP A 187 -2.64 5.09 -0.77
N ASN A 188 -2.38 3.96 -0.10
CA ASN A 188 -2.54 3.83 1.34
C ASN A 188 -1.64 4.83 2.09
N HIS A 189 -0.40 5.00 1.66
CA HIS A 189 0.51 5.93 2.29
C HIS A 189 0.08 7.39 2.09
N ARG A 190 -0.46 7.74 0.93
CA ARG A 190 -1.04 9.06 0.67
C ARG A 190 -2.17 9.36 1.65
N TYR A 191 -3.10 8.41 1.84
CA TYR A 191 -4.17 8.52 2.84
C TYR A 191 -3.61 8.71 4.26
N PHE A 192 -2.60 7.90 4.63
CA PHE A 192 -1.91 8.02 5.91
C PHE A 192 -1.29 9.42 6.11
N VAL A 193 -0.64 10.00 5.10
CA VAL A 193 -0.01 11.32 5.22
C VAL A 193 -1.07 12.40 5.46
N LEU A 194 -2.16 12.39 4.69
CA LEU A 194 -3.25 13.37 4.84
C LEU A 194 -3.86 13.33 6.26
N THR A 195 -4.19 12.13 6.75
CA THR A 195 -4.77 11.96 8.09
C THR A 195 -3.82 12.35 9.24
N ARG A 196 -2.52 12.48 8.98
CA ARG A 196 -1.51 12.89 9.98
C ARG A 196 -1.04 14.33 9.84
N THR A 197 -1.42 15.02 8.76
CA THR A 197 -0.96 16.38 8.46
C THR A 197 -2.14 17.34 8.38
N SER A 198 -2.71 17.54 7.19
CA SER A 198 -3.83 18.44 6.93
C SER A 198 -5.15 17.99 7.55
N GLY A 199 -5.28 16.68 7.85
CA GLY A 199 -6.56 16.05 8.10
C GLY A 199 -7.37 15.86 6.81
N LEU A 200 -8.53 15.22 6.94
CA LEU A 200 -9.50 15.05 5.87
C LEU A 200 -10.61 16.09 6.04
N THR A 201 -10.35 17.30 5.55
CA THR A 201 -11.33 18.40 5.48
C THR A 201 -12.01 18.44 4.11
N PRO A 202 -13.15 19.14 3.95
CA PRO A 202 -13.80 19.28 2.64
C PRO A 202 -12.88 19.87 1.56
N GLU A 203 -11.99 20.80 1.91
CA GLU A 203 -11.03 21.39 0.97
C GLU A 203 -10.00 20.36 0.49
N VAL A 204 -9.48 19.55 1.41
CA VAL A 204 -8.55 18.46 1.09
C VAL A 204 -9.26 17.41 0.23
N LEU A 205 -10.47 17.00 0.62
CA LEU A 205 -11.30 16.07 -0.14
C LEU A 205 -11.47 16.54 -1.59
N GLN A 206 -11.84 17.81 -1.81
CA GLN A 206 -12.02 18.34 -3.15
C GLN A 206 -10.74 18.22 -3.99
N SER A 207 -9.58 18.58 -3.42
CA SER A 207 -8.30 18.47 -4.13
C SER A 207 -7.91 17.02 -4.46
N GLU A 208 -8.17 16.08 -3.54
CA GLU A 208 -7.83 14.68 -3.71
C GLU A 208 -8.80 13.94 -4.62
N LEU A 209 -10.07 14.36 -4.68
CA LEU A 209 -11.02 13.87 -5.68
C LEU A 209 -10.53 14.19 -7.09
N VAL A 210 -10.08 15.42 -7.35
CA VAL A 210 -9.50 15.79 -8.67
C VAL A 210 -8.29 14.92 -8.99
N PHE A 211 -7.32 14.84 -8.07
CA PHE A 211 -6.13 14.01 -8.24
C PHE A 211 -6.47 12.54 -8.57
N THR A 212 -7.44 11.98 -7.85
CA THR A 212 -7.78 10.56 -8.00
C THR A 212 -8.63 10.29 -9.23
N GLN A 213 -9.54 11.20 -9.59
CA GLN A 213 -10.32 11.13 -10.84
C GLN A 213 -9.39 11.14 -12.05
N GLU A 214 -8.37 12.02 -12.08
CA GLU A 214 -7.36 12.02 -13.15
C GLU A 214 -6.61 10.67 -13.26
N ALA A 215 -6.34 10.01 -12.14
CA ALA A 215 -5.72 8.69 -12.14
C ALA A 215 -6.66 7.60 -12.66
N ILE A 216 -7.95 7.64 -12.29
CA ILE A 216 -8.97 6.69 -12.76
C ILE A 216 -9.23 6.88 -14.25
N GLU A 217 -9.33 8.11 -14.76
CA GLU A 217 -9.60 8.35 -16.19
C GLU A 217 -8.50 7.78 -17.09
N LYS A 218 -7.25 7.75 -16.61
CA LYS A 218 -6.13 7.10 -17.30
C LYS A 218 -6.24 5.57 -17.25
N LEU A 219 -6.78 5.02 -16.16
CA LEU A 219 -6.85 3.58 -15.94
C LEU A 219 -8.08 3.18 -15.10
N VAL A 220 -9.23 3.09 -15.77
CA VAL A 220 -10.54 2.89 -15.11
C VAL A 220 -10.64 1.54 -14.39
N ASP A 221 -9.88 0.53 -14.83
CA ASP A 221 -9.85 -0.81 -14.24
C ASP A 221 -8.88 -0.93 -13.04
N ASN A 222 -8.29 0.17 -12.56
CA ASN A 222 -7.42 0.15 -11.39
C ASN A 222 -8.22 0.26 -10.09
N GLU A 223 -8.27 -0.80 -9.29
CA GLU A 223 -9.04 -0.84 -8.04
C GLU A 223 -8.56 0.18 -6.97
N SER A 224 -7.25 0.40 -6.85
CA SER A 224 -6.67 1.21 -5.77
C SER A 224 -7.23 2.64 -5.68
N PRO A 225 -7.28 3.45 -6.76
CA PRO A 225 -7.86 4.80 -6.69
C PRO A 225 -9.37 4.79 -6.43
N TRP A 226 -10.11 3.76 -6.84
CA TRP A 226 -11.54 3.62 -6.49
C TRP A 226 -11.73 3.40 -4.98
N ALA A 227 -10.93 2.50 -4.40
CA ALA A 227 -10.93 2.28 -2.95
C ALA A 227 -10.51 3.55 -2.19
N TYR A 228 -9.57 4.32 -2.74
CA TYR A 228 -9.09 5.57 -2.16
C TYR A 228 -10.17 6.66 -2.14
N ILE A 229 -10.87 6.92 -3.26
CA ILE A 229 -12.00 7.88 -3.31
C ILE A 229 -13.07 7.50 -2.29
N LYS A 230 -13.44 6.21 -2.23
CA LYS A 230 -14.43 5.73 -1.27
C LYS A 230 -14.01 6.03 0.18
N GLY A 231 -12.78 5.71 0.54
CA GLY A 231 -12.25 6.00 1.88
C GLY A 231 -12.28 7.49 2.20
N LEU A 232 -11.84 8.35 1.27
CA LEU A 232 -11.89 9.79 1.46
C LEU A 232 -13.31 10.32 1.67
N LEU A 233 -14.27 9.91 0.84
CA LEU A 233 -15.66 10.35 0.93
C LEU A 233 -16.34 9.90 2.23
N MET A 234 -15.98 8.72 2.74
CA MET A 234 -16.55 8.17 3.99
C MET A 234 -15.92 8.78 5.25
N ASP A 235 -14.62 9.08 5.21
CA ASP A 235 -13.86 9.46 6.41
C ASP A 235 -13.65 10.98 6.55
N THR A 236 -13.97 11.76 5.52
CA THR A 236 -13.92 13.24 5.60
C THR A 236 -14.96 13.74 6.61
N SER A 237 -14.55 14.71 7.41
CA SER A 237 -15.40 15.35 8.43
C SER A 237 -15.32 16.87 8.33
N GLY A 238 -16.35 17.56 8.82
CA GLY A 238 -16.44 19.03 8.72
C GLY A 238 -17.81 19.45 8.21
N ASP A 239 -17.82 20.38 7.25
CA ASP A 239 -19.05 20.88 6.64
C ASP A 239 -19.79 19.77 5.87
N GLU A 240 -20.94 19.36 6.40
CA GLU A 240 -21.76 18.29 5.81
C GLU A 240 -22.32 18.65 4.43
N GLU A 241 -22.56 19.94 4.15
CA GLU A 241 -23.09 20.39 2.86
C GLU A 241 -22.03 20.25 1.76
N GLU A 242 -20.78 20.65 2.02
CA GLU A 242 -19.68 20.49 1.07
C GLU A 242 -19.27 19.01 0.88
N ILE A 243 -19.39 18.19 1.94
CA ILE A 243 -19.20 16.74 1.83
C ILE A 243 -20.30 16.12 0.95
N GLU A 244 -21.56 16.48 1.17
CA GLU A 244 -22.68 15.97 0.36
C GLU A 244 -22.56 16.39 -1.11
N LYS A 245 -22.12 17.61 -1.36
CA LYS A 245 -21.79 18.09 -2.71
C LYS A 245 -20.65 17.28 -3.34
N SER A 246 -19.67 16.84 -2.56
CA SER A 246 -18.58 15.96 -3.03
C SER A 246 -19.09 14.57 -3.43
N TRP A 247 -20.03 14.00 -2.67
CA TRP A 247 -20.75 12.78 -3.06
C TRP A 247 -21.53 12.95 -4.36
N CYS A 248 -22.29 14.04 -4.47
CA CYS A 248 -23.12 14.32 -5.65
C CYS A 248 -22.28 14.54 -6.92
N THR A 249 -21.19 15.30 -6.82
CA THR A 249 -20.27 15.55 -7.94
C THR A 249 -19.56 14.27 -8.37
N THR A 250 -19.15 13.42 -7.42
CA THR A 250 -18.59 12.09 -7.72
C THR A 250 -19.61 11.20 -8.43
N THR A 251 -20.88 11.22 -7.99
CA THR A 251 -21.98 10.47 -8.62
C THR A 251 -22.16 10.89 -10.08
N ALA A 252 -22.25 12.20 -10.34
CA ALA A 252 -22.39 12.75 -11.69
C ALA A 252 -21.18 12.39 -12.58
N TRP A 253 -19.96 12.44 -12.01
CA TRP A 253 -18.74 12.04 -12.71
C TRP A 253 -18.74 10.55 -13.08
N CYS A 254 -19.13 9.65 -12.17
CA CYS A 254 -19.28 8.22 -12.45
C CYS A 254 -20.26 7.97 -13.60
N TRP A 255 -21.41 8.65 -13.62
CA TRP A 255 -22.37 8.56 -14.73
C TRP A 255 -21.79 9.02 -16.06
N ASN A 256 -21.04 10.12 -16.06
CA ASN A 256 -20.37 10.62 -17.25
C ASN A 256 -19.31 9.64 -17.77
N LEU A 257 -18.53 9.03 -16.87
CA LEU A 257 -17.53 8.03 -17.21
C LEU A 257 -18.18 6.78 -17.82
N LEU A 258 -19.31 6.35 -17.24
CA LEU A 258 -20.10 5.23 -17.74
C LEU A 258 -20.70 5.51 -19.12
N ALA A 259 -21.26 6.70 -19.33
CA ALA A 259 -21.81 7.10 -20.63
C ALA A 259 -20.73 7.13 -21.73
N LYS A 260 -19.53 7.61 -21.40
CA LYS A 260 -18.36 7.55 -22.29
C LYS A 260 -17.98 6.10 -22.62
N ALA A 261 -17.96 5.20 -21.64
CA ALA A 261 -17.62 3.79 -21.84
C ALA A 261 -18.63 3.08 -22.77
N VAL A 262 -19.93 3.30 -22.57
CA VAL A 262 -21.00 2.75 -23.43
C VAL A 262 -20.90 3.30 -24.87
N SER A 263 -20.59 4.58 -25.03
CA SER A 263 -20.48 5.23 -26.36
C SER A 263 -19.29 4.71 -27.16
N LYS A 264 -18.13 4.48 -26.52
CA LYS A 264 -16.97 3.87 -27.19
C LYS A 264 -17.27 2.45 -27.68
N ASN A 265 -18.00 1.66 -26.90
CA ASN A 265 -18.34 0.28 -27.24
C ASN A 265 -19.31 0.19 -28.43
N THR A 266 -20.23 1.13 -28.58
CA THR A 266 -21.17 1.18 -29.73
C THR A 266 -20.49 1.58 -31.05
N MET A 267 -19.42 2.38 -31.00
CA MET A 267 -18.59 2.70 -32.18
C MET A 267 -17.66 1.54 -32.57
N SER A 268 -17.11 0.81 -31.60
CA SER A 268 -16.28 -0.38 -31.84
C SER A 268 -17.08 -1.54 -32.45
N SER A 269 -18.35 -1.74 -32.05
CA SER A 269 -19.21 -2.76 -32.66
C SER A 269 -19.64 -2.45 -34.12
N ASN A 270 -19.49 -1.20 -34.57
CA ASN A 270 -19.86 -0.75 -35.92
C ASN A 270 -18.67 -0.66 -36.88
N SER A 271 -17.45 -0.95 -36.44
CA SER A 271 -16.20 -0.81 -37.23
C SER A 271 -15.49 -2.15 -37.48
N ASN A 272 -16.27 -3.20 -37.78
CA ASN A 272 -15.76 -4.38 -38.49
C ASN A 272 -15.88 -4.17 -40.02
N ASP A 273 -15.12 -3.21 -40.55
CA ASP A 273 -14.65 -3.25 -41.94
C ASP A 273 -13.23 -2.67 -41.98
N GLY A 274 -12.33 -3.36 -42.67
CA GLY A 274 -10.90 -3.36 -42.38
C GLY A 274 -10.07 -2.25 -43.02
N SER A 275 -9.00 -1.83 -42.32
CA SER A 275 -7.60 -1.90 -42.79
C SER A 275 -6.68 -1.09 -41.86
N PRO A 276 -5.39 -1.45 -41.76
CA PRO A 276 -4.45 -0.84 -40.84
C PRO A 276 -3.76 0.37 -41.48
N ASP A 277 -3.56 1.44 -40.73
CA ASP A 277 -2.42 2.32 -40.98
C ASP A 277 -1.90 2.97 -39.70
N ASP A 278 -0.58 2.99 -39.68
CA ASP A 278 0.37 3.36 -38.65
C ASP A 278 0.61 4.89 -38.63
N ASN A 279 0.93 5.43 -37.45
CA ASN A 279 2.05 6.36 -37.22
C ASN A 279 1.89 7.05 -35.87
N GLY A 280 2.90 6.86 -35.03
CA GLY A 280 3.08 7.61 -33.79
C GLY A 280 3.56 9.04 -34.01
N SER A 281 3.40 9.84 -32.97
CA SER A 281 4.32 10.93 -32.65
C SER A 281 4.24 11.20 -31.15
N ASP A 282 5.41 11.10 -30.51
CA ASP A 282 5.68 11.63 -29.18
C ASP A 282 5.18 13.06 -29.07
N ASP A 283 4.35 13.35 -28.06
CA ASP A 283 4.14 14.73 -27.63
C ASP A 283 4.28 14.84 -26.11
N VAL A 284 5.33 15.58 -25.78
CA VAL A 284 5.85 15.95 -24.48
C VAL A 284 4.73 16.49 -23.59
N CYS A 285 4.50 15.85 -22.43
CA CYS A 285 3.59 16.33 -21.40
C CYS A 285 4.06 17.69 -20.85
N ASN A 286 3.54 18.77 -21.43
CA ASN A 286 3.63 20.10 -20.86
C ASN A 286 2.38 20.32 -20.01
N PHE A 287 2.55 20.38 -18.69
CA PHE A 287 1.48 20.59 -17.72
C PHE A 287 1.05 22.07 -17.68
N PRO A 288 -0.23 22.40 -17.92
CA PRO A 288 -0.78 23.66 -17.48
C PRO A 288 -1.61 23.45 -16.21
N TYR A 289 -1.30 24.28 -15.21
CA TYR A 289 -2.15 24.60 -14.07
C TYR A 289 -3.63 24.73 -14.46
N ILE A 290 -4.50 24.15 -13.62
CA ILE A 290 -5.91 24.47 -13.37
C ILE A 290 -6.58 25.25 -14.51
N ASN A 291 -7.25 24.57 -15.43
CA ASN A 291 -8.13 25.25 -16.37
C ASN A 291 -9.45 25.66 -15.66
N GLU A 292 -9.89 26.90 -15.89
CA GLU A 292 -11.12 27.48 -15.34
C GLU A 292 -12.40 26.75 -15.80
N SER A 293 -12.35 25.99 -16.89
CA SER A 293 -13.45 25.16 -17.39
C SER A 293 -13.83 24.02 -16.43
N SER A 294 -12.89 23.55 -15.60
CA SER A 294 -13.15 22.57 -14.54
C SER A 294 -14.02 23.14 -13.42
N ARG A 295 -14.00 24.46 -13.19
CA ARG A 295 -14.82 25.14 -12.17
C ARG A 295 -16.29 25.30 -12.57
N ASN A 296 -16.61 25.22 -13.86
CA ASN A 296 -17.97 25.46 -14.37
C ASN A 296 -18.82 24.19 -14.54
N ALA A 297 -18.28 23.00 -14.24
CA ALA A 297 -19.07 21.76 -14.15
C ALA A 297 -19.89 21.65 -12.83
N PHE A 298 -19.80 22.67 -11.97
CA PHE A 298 -20.24 22.64 -10.56
C PHE A 298 -21.61 23.28 -10.28
N ASN A 299 -22.41 23.62 -11.29
CA ASN A 299 -23.75 24.19 -11.08
C ASN A 299 -24.84 23.20 -11.50
N GLY A 300 -25.30 22.40 -10.54
CA GLY A 300 -26.47 21.54 -10.68
C GLY A 300 -26.21 20.17 -10.05
N LEU A 301 -26.72 19.96 -8.83
CA LEU A 301 -27.17 18.63 -8.45
C LEU A 301 -28.01 18.09 -9.62
N PRO A 302 -27.81 16.85 -10.10
CA PRO A 302 -28.76 16.25 -11.01
C PRO A 302 -30.13 16.35 -10.34
N THR A 303 -31.02 17.15 -10.91
CA THR A 303 -32.41 17.22 -10.49
C THR A 303 -32.99 15.80 -10.50
N ASP A 304 -34.02 15.52 -9.70
CA ASP A 304 -34.73 14.23 -9.72
C ASP A 304 -35.09 13.81 -11.18
N THR A 305 -35.30 14.80 -12.05
CA THR A 305 -35.53 14.67 -13.50
C THR A 305 -34.29 14.24 -14.30
N GLU A 306 -33.08 14.71 -13.97
CA GLU A 306 -31.82 14.30 -14.60
C GLU A 306 -31.40 12.88 -14.20
N CYS A 307 -31.65 12.48 -12.95
CA CYS A 307 -31.55 11.08 -12.51
C CYS A 307 -32.55 10.17 -13.24
N SER A 308 -33.77 10.66 -13.50
CA SER A 308 -34.80 9.91 -14.23
C SER A 308 -34.44 9.66 -15.69
N ASN A 309 -33.79 10.61 -16.37
CA ASN A 309 -33.29 10.46 -17.75
C ASN A 309 -32.06 9.53 -17.86
N LEU A 310 -31.40 9.21 -16.75
CA LEU A 310 -30.29 8.24 -16.71
C LEU A 310 -30.81 6.78 -16.61
N ILE A 311 -32.03 6.56 -16.08
CA ILE A 311 -32.69 5.24 -16.00
C ILE A 311 -32.85 4.61 -17.39
N ASP A 312 -33.21 5.42 -18.39
CA ASP A 312 -33.41 4.95 -19.78
C ASP A 312 -32.09 4.57 -20.49
N LYS A 313 -30.93 4.93 -19.91
CA LYS A 313 -29.60 4.54 -20.40
C LYS A 313 -29.06 3.26 -19.73
N VAL A 314 -29.61 2.84 -18.59
CA VAL A 314 -29.23 1.63 -17.83
C VAL A 314 -29.42 0.30 -18.59
N PRO A 315 -30.42 0.11 -19.48
CA PRO A 315 -30.56 -1.14 -20.22
C PRO A 315 -29.34 -1.50 -21.08
N SER A 316 -28.48 -0.51 -21.40
CA SER A 316 -27.29 -0.68 -22.24
C SER A 316 -25.98 -0.91 -21.47
N ILE A 317 -25.94 -0.73 -20.14
CA ILE A 317 -24.76 -1.03 -19.30
C ILE A 317 -24.37 -2.52 -19.43
N ALA A 318 -25.35 -3.37 -19.69
CA ALA A 318 -25.16 -4.79 -19.87
C ALA A 318 -24.42 -5.18 -21.18
N LYS A 319 -24.14 -4.21 -22.07
CA LYS A 319 -23.51 -4.46 -23.38
C LYS A 319 -22.24 -3.62 -23.51
N GLY A 320 -21.09 -4.22 -23.16
CA GLY A 320 -19.77 -3.64 -23.39
C GLY A 320 -18.74 -4.06 -22.35
N CYS A 321 -17.45 -3.82 -22.59
CA CYS A 321 -16.42 -3.93 -21.58
C CYS A 321 -16.49 -2.69 -20.68
N ILE A 322 -17.06 -2.84 -19.49
CA ILE A 322 -17.15 -1.78 -18.48
C ILE A 322 -16.39 -2.25 -17.25
N SER A 323 -15.55 -1.38 -16.70
CA SER A 323 -14.85 -1.66 -15.44
C SER A 323 -15.86 -2.04 -14.35
N PRO A 324 -15.71 -3.20 -13.68
CA PRO A 324 -16.54 -3.50 -12.53
C PRO A 324 -16.34 -2.45 -11.43
N HIS A 325 -15.15 -1.84 -11.31
CA HIS A 325 -14.87 -0.84 -10.29
C HIS A 325 -15.66 0.47 -10.50
N LEU A 326 -15.92 0.86 -11.75
CA LEU A 326 -16.82 1.98 -12.05
C LEU A 326 -18.26 1.69 -11.60
N LEU A 327 -18.76 0.49 -11.89
CA LEU A 327 -20.11 0.08 -11.45
C LEU A 327 -20.20 0.02 -9.92
N ILE A 328 -19.14 -0.44 -9.25
CA ILE A 328 -19.06 -0.48 -7.79
C ILE A 328 -19.02 0.93 -7.20
N GLY A 329 -18.18 1.82 -7.73
CA GLY A 329 -18.10 3.21 -7.27
C GLY A 329 -19.42 3.96 -7.47
N LEU A 330 -20.12 3.73 -8.59
CA LEU A 330 -21.46 4.26 -8.81
C LEU A 330 -22.48 3.69 -7.80
N LEU A 331 -22.43 2.38 -7.54
CA LEU A 331 -23.30 1.74 -6.56
C LEU A 331 -23.08 2.33 -5.16
N ASP A 332 -21.83 2.53 -4.75
CA ASP A 332 -21.49 3.14 -3.45
C ASP A 332 -22.11 4.54 -3.31
N CYS A 333 -22.03 5.38 -4.35
CA CYS A 333 -22.69 6.68 -4.37
C CYS A 333 -24.22 6.61 -4.27
N ILE A 334 -24.84 5.66 -4.99
CA ILE A 334 -26.30 5.47 -4.95
C ILE A 334 -26.76 4.98 -3.57
N VAL A 335 -25.98 4.11 -2.93
CA VAL A 335 -26.26 3.64 -1.56
C VAL A 335 -26.20 4.82 -0.58
N HIS A 336 -25.17 5.67 -0.66
CA HIS A 336 -25.10 6.90 0.14
C HIS A 336 -26.34 7.80 -0.09
N GLN A 337 -26.75 8.00 -1.33
CA GLN A 337 -27.96 8.77 -1.67
C GLN A 337 -29.22 8.15 -1.04
N LEU A 338 -29.36 6.83 -1.07
CA LEU A 338 -30.49 6.11 -0.47
C LEU A 338 -30.55 6.25 1.05
N GLU A 339 -29.39 6.27 1.71
CA GLU A 339 -29.25 6.47 3.16
C GLU A 339 -29.62 7.90 3.56
N LYS A 340 -29.17 8.91 2.80
CA LYS A 340 -29.39 10.34 3.08
C LYS A 340 -30.78 10.84 2.69
N THR A 341 -31.43 10.23 1.70
CA THR A 341 -32.79 10.61 1.30
C THR A 341 -33.77 10.19 2.40
N GLU A 342 -34.66 11.07 2.85
CA GLU A 342 -35.72 10.69 3.80
C GLU A 342 -37.01 10.27 3.08
N ASP A 343 -37.39 11.01 2.03
CA ASP A 343 -38.63 10.81 1.26
C ASP A 343 -38.63 9.46 0.52
N PRO A 344 -39.53 8.51 0.89
CA PRO A 344 -39.61 7.21 0.22
C PRO A 344 -39.88 7.31 -1.28
N ALA A 345 -40.62 8.32 -1.75
CA ALA A 345 -40.91 8.50 -3.18
C ALA A 345 -39.63 8.80 -3.96
N ARG A 346 -38.70 9.55 -3.37
CA ARG A 346 -37.40 9.87 -3.98
C ARG A 346 -36.40 8.69 -3.93
N LYS A 347 -36.64 7.68 -3.10
CA LYS A 347 -35.81 6.46 -3.03
C LYS A 347 -36.11 5.43 -4.11
N GLU A 348 -37.31 5.46 -4.71
CA GLU A 348 -37.77 4.42 -5.64
C GLU A 348 -36.82 4.24 -6.84
N THR A 349 -36.47 5.35 -7.49
CA THR A 349 -35.57 5.37 -8.65
C THR A 349 -34.15 4.92 -8.30
N PRO A 350 -33.44 5.54 -7.32
CA PRO A 350 -32.09 5.11 -6.93
C PRO A 350 -32.04 3.64 -6.52
N LEU A 351 -33.05 3.14 -5.78
CA LEU A 351 -33.12 1.74 -5.39
C LEU A 351 -33.21 0.82 -6.60
N LYS A 352 -34.08 1.12 -7.56
CA LYS A 352 -34.20 0.33 -8.79
C LYS A 352 -32.87 0.25 -9.55
N ILE A 353 -32.14 1.36 -9.64
CA ILE A 353 -30.82 1.41 -10.28
C ILE A 353 -29.82 0.55 -9.50
N ALA A 354 -29.71 0.72 -8.18
CA ALA A 354 -28.78 -0.06 -7.35
C ALA A 354 -29.00 -1.57 -7.50
N LEU A 355 -30.26 -2.01 -7.52
CA LEU A 355 -30.63 -3.41 -7.73
C LEU A 355 -30.19 -3.92 -9.11
N GLN A 356 -30.35 -3.11 -10.16
CA GLN A 356 -29.90 -3.44 -11.52
C GLN A 356 -28.36 -3.49 -11.63
N VAL A 357 -27.64 -2.59 -10.98
CA VAL A 357 -26.18 -2.61 -10.93
C VAL A 357 -25.68 -3.89 -10.23
N CYS A 358 -26.28 -4.26 -9.10
CA CYS A 358 -25.98 -5.53 -8.42
C CYS A 358 -26.21 -6.75 -9.35
N ASP A 359 -27.33 -6.80 -10.09
CA ASP A 359 -27.59 -7.88 -11.05
C ASP A 359 -26.55 -7.92 -12.17
N THR A 360 -26.14 -6.74 -12.65
CA THR A 360 -25.18 -6.57 -13.75
C THR A 360 -23.77 -7.01 -13.33
N LEU A 361 -23.33 -6.62 -12.14
CA LEU A 361 -22.10 -7.10 -11.51
C LEU A 361 -22.13 -8.62 -11.30
N ALA A 362 -23.23 -9.16 -10.75
CA ALA A 362 -23.37 -10.58 -10.48
C ALA A 362 -23.32 -11.45 -11.75
N LYS A 363 -23.93 -11.00 -12.85
CA LYS A 363 -24.15 -11.81 -14.05
C LYS A 363 -23.11 -11.60 -15.14
N GLN A 364 -22.41 -10.47 -15.17
CA GLN A 364 -21.61 -10.08 -16.33
C GLN A 364 -20.21 -9.54 -16.00
N HIS A 365 -20.09 -8.62 -15.05
CA HIS A 365 -18.85 -7.84 -14.89
C HIS A 365 -17.99 -8.25 -13.70
N ASP A 366 -18.56 -8.95 -12.72
CA ASP A 366 -17.86 -9.34 -11.48
C ASP A 366 -18.39 -10.67 -10.92
N CYS A 367 -18.49 -11.67 -11.80
CA CYS A 367 -19.09 -12.96 -11.49
C CYS A 367 -18.35 -13.74 -10.39
N ILE A 368 -17.07 -13.44 -10.14
CA ILE A 368 -16.31 -14.02 -9.03
C ILE A 368 -16.94 -13.65 -7.67
N ARG A 369 -17.57 -12.46 -7.57
CA ARG A 369 -18.28 -11.96 -6.38
C ARG A 369 -19.81 -12.12 -6.49
N VAL A 370 -20.32 -13.03 -7.33
CA VAL A 370 -21.78 -13.26 -7.52
C VAL A 370 -22.56 -13.46 -6.20
N ARG A 371 -21.99 -14.16 -5.21
CA ARG A 371 -22.64 -14.35 -3.90
C ARG A 371 -22.74 -13.06 -3.10
N TYR A 372 -21.72 -12.21 -3.19
CA TYR A 372 -21.68 -10.90 -2.54
C TYR A 372 -22.71 -9.96 -3.15
N TRP A 373 -22.77 -9.84 -4.48
CA TRP A 373 -23.76 -8.96 -5.14
C TRP A 373 -25.21 -9.39 -4.90
N ASN A 374 -25.48 -10.70 -4.88
CA ASN A 374 -26.78 -11.21 -4.48
C ASN A 374 -27.13 -10.90 -3.01
N TYR A 375 -26.12 -10.86 -2.13
CA TYR A 375 -26.31 -10.45 -0.74
C TYR A 375 -26.63 -8.96 -0.64
N VAL A 376 -25.81 -8.08 -1.24
CA VAL A 376 -26.03 -6.62 -1.24
C VAL A 376 -27.40 -6.28 -1.81
N ARG A 377 -27.78 -6.92 -2.92
CA ARG A 377 -29.11 -6.75 -3.53
C ARG A 377 -30.24 -7.06 -2.53
N ARG A 378 -30.17 -8.19 -1.82
CA ARG A 378 -31.20 -8.57 -0.83
C ARG A 378 -31.26 -7.59 0.33
N GLN A 379 -30.10 -7.10 0.77
CA GLN A 379 -30.00 -6.13 1.85
C GLN A 379 -30.69 -4.80 1.47
N LEU A 380 -30.38 -4.25 0.29
CA LEU A 380 -31.03 -3.03 -0.20
C LEU A 380 -32.55 -3.17 -0.34
N GLN A 381 -33.02 -4.33 -0.81
CA GLN A 381 -34.46 -4.61 -0.87
C GLN A 381 -35.12 -4.67 0.51
N HIS A 382 -34.41 -5.17 1.51
CA HIS A 382 -34.92 -5.28 2.87
C HIS A 382 -34.98 -3.91 3.55
N GLU A 383 -33.92 -3.12 3.42
CA GLU A 383 -33.76 -1.80 4.07
C GLU A 383 -34.69 -0.73 3.48
N HIS A 384 -34.95 -0.80 2.18
CA HIS A 384 -35.76 0.21 1.47
C HIS A 384 -37.09 -0.36 0.96
N ARG A 385 -37.59 -1.42 1.59
CA ARG A 385 -38.93 -1.94 1.32
C ARG A 385 -39.95 -0.85 1.60
N SER A 386 -40.59 -0.34 0.56
CA SER A 386 -41.76 0.51 0.70
C SER A 386 -42.85 -0.28 1.42
N SER A 387 -43.39 0.29 2.50
CA SER A 387 -44.59 -0.18 3.20
C SER A 387 -45.79 -0.14 2.25
N SER A 388 -45.82 -1.06 1.29
CA SER A 388 -46.85 -1.21 0.27
C SER A 388 -47.70 -2.47 0.52
N ALA A 389 -47.80 -2.87 1.80
CA ALA A 389 -48.63 -3.99 2.25
C ALA A 389 -49.52 -3.57 3.43
N SER A 390 -50.31 -2.52 3.23
CA SER A 390 -51.52 -2.27 4.03
C SER A 390 -52.47 -1.38 3.22
N ALA A 391 -53.19 -2.00 2.29
CA ALA A 391 -54.41 -1.46 1.70
C ALA A 391 -55.51 -2.50 1.86
#